data_AF-A0A259JZL2-F1
#
_entry.id   AF-A0A259JZL2-F1
#
_cell.length_a   1.000
_cell.length_b   1.000
_cell.length_c   1.000
_cell.angle_alpha   90.00
_cell.angle_beta   90.00
_cell.angle_gamma   90.00
#
_symmetry.space_group_name_H-M   'P 1'
#
loop_
_entity.id
_entity.type
_entity.pdbx_description
1 polymer ?
#
loop_
_entity_poly.entity_id
_entity_poly.type
_entity_poly.pdbx_seq_one_letter_code
_entity_poly.pdbx_strand_id
1 'polypeptide(L)'
;AHLDWALLRHLKGELTTTEASAAKLWHTELQWKAVDVALQLHGGAGYMNEYAIARLWRDARVTRIFGGTNEIMKEVISRGI
;
A
#
# COMPACT_ATOMS: atom_id res chain seq x y z
N ALA A 1 2.03 14.01 -4.24
CA ALA A 1 0.96 14.87 -3.69
C ALA A 1 0.47 14.37 -2.33
N HIS A 2 -0.27 13.25 -2.21
CA HIS A 2 -0.83 12.81 -0.93
C HIS A 2 0.20 12.25 0.07
N LEU A 3 1.17 11.44 -0.39
CA LEU A 3 2.28 10.98 0.47
C LEU A 3 3.14 12.14 0.99
N ASP A 4 3.45 13.11 0.12
CA ASP A 4 4.23 14.29 0.51
C ASP A 4 3.50 15.11 1.58
N TRP A 5 2.18 15.27 1.43
CA TRP A 5 1.35 15.90 2.45
C TRP A 5 1.41 15.15 3.80
N ALA A 6 1.28 13.82 3.79
CA ALA A 6 1.34 13.00 5.01
C ALA A 6 2.73 13.09 5.68
N LEU A 7 3.80 13.04 4.89
CA LEU A 7 5.18 13.21 5.36
C LEU A 7 5.38 14.58 6.02
N LEU A 8 4.93 15.66 5.37
CA LEU A 8 5.06 17.01 5.92
C LEU A 8 4.30 17.18 7.24
N ARG A 9 3.10 16.58 7.39
CA ARG A 9 2.38 16.59 8.67
C ARG A 9 3.07 15.74 9.73
N HIS A 10 3.62 14.59 9.36
CA HIS A 10 4.38 13.75 10.28
C HIS A 10 5.59 14.48 10.85
N LEU A 11 6.35 15.17 9.99
CA LEU A 11 7.52 15.97 10.39
C LEU A 11 7.15 17.12 11.36
N LYS A 12 5.93 17.65 11.25
CA LYS A 12 5.40 18.66 12.18
C LYS A 12 4.79 18.09 13.46
N GLY A 13 4.70 16.76 13.58
CA GLY A 13 3.99 16.11 14.69
C GLY A 13 2.47 16.25 14.64
N GLU A 14 1.90 16.62 13.48
CA GLU A 14 0.48 16.92 13.31
C GLU A 14 -0.30 15.79 12.61
N LEU A 15 0.38 14.73 12.16
CA LEU A 15 -0.26 13.60 11.49
C LEU A 15 -0.98 12.73 12.52
N THR A 16 -2.30 12.65 12.40
CA THR A 16 -3.13 11.83 13.27
C THR A 16 -3.03 10.35 12.93
N THR A 17 -3.35 9.48 13.88
CA THR A 17 -3.42 8.03 13.65
C THR A 17 -4.41 7.65 12.54
N THR A 18 -5.54 8.35 12.47
CA THR A 18 -6.57 8.16 11.44
C THR A 18 -6.01 8.51 10.05
N GLU A 19 -5.35 9.66 9.91
CA GLU A 19 -4.73 10.07 8.64
C GLU A 19 -3.61 9.13 8.20
N ALA A 20 -2.75 8.70 9.13
CA ALA A 20 -1.68 7.74 8.85
C ALA A 20 -2.24 6.38 8.39
N SER A 21 -3.31 5.91 9.05
CA SER A 21 -3.99 4.65 8.70
C SER A 21 -4.67 4.73 7.34
N ALA A 22 -5.32 5.86 7.03
CA ALA A 22 -5.90 6.13 5.72
C ALA A 22 -4.84 6.18 4.61
N ALA A 23 -3.70 6.82 4.87
CA ALA A 23 -2.59 6.86 3.94
C ALA A 23 -2.03 5.45 3.67
N LYS A 24 -1.80 4.62 4.70
CA LYS A 24 -1.35 3.24 4.50
C LYS A 24 -2.34 2.44 3.67
N LEU A 25 -3.62 2.47 4.06
CA LEU A 25 -4.69 1.72 3.38
C LEU A 25 -4.73 2.07 1.89
N TRP A 26 -4.80 3.37 1.58
CA TRP A 26 -4.94 3.85 0.21
C TRP A 26 -3.76 3.43 -0.67
N HIS A 27 -2.53 3.71 -0.24
CA HIS A 27 -1.36 3.50 -1.09
C HIS A 27 -1.00 2.02 -1.24
N THR A 28 -1.26 1.19 -0.23
CA THR A 28 -1.02 -0.26 -0.35
C THR A 28 -2.05 -0.95 -1.25
N GLU A 29 -3.32 -0.53 -1.22
CA GLU A 29 -4.33 -1.00 -2.20
C GLU A 29 -4.01 -0.51 -3.61
N LEU A 30 -3.55 0.74 -3.77
CA LEU A 30 -3.11 1.27 -5.06
C LEU A 30 -1.91 0.51 -5.61
N GLN A 31 -0.88 0.26 -4.79
CA GLN A 31 0.30 -0.51 -5.17
C GLN A 31 -0.11 -1.89 -5.68
N TRP A 32 -0.96 -2.60 -4.92
CA TRP A 32 -1.46 -3.91 -5.30
C TRP A 32 -2.14 -3.90 -6.67
N LYS A 33 -3.11 -2.99 -6.89
CA LYS A 33 -3.80 -2.88 -8.17
C LYS A 33 -2.84 -2.62 -9.33
N ALA A 34 -1.86 -1.74 -9.13
CA ALA A 34 -0.89 -1.39 -10.17
C ALA A 34 -0.01 -2.58 -10.55
N VAL A 35 0.56 -3.30 -9.56
CA VAL A 35 1.44 -4.43 -9.85
C VAL A 35 0.68 -5.65 -10.38
N ASP A 36 -0.58 -5.84 -9.97
CA ASP A 36 -1.42 -6.93 -10.43
C ASP A 36 -1.75 -6.77 -11.91
N VAL A 37 -2.14 -5.56 -12.33
CA VAL A 37 -2.32 -5.23 -13.76
C VAL A 37 -1.01 -5.36 -14.53
N ALA A 38 0.11 -4.88 -13.97
CA ALA A 38 1.40 -5.00 -14.63
C ALA A 38 1.80 -6.47 -14.85
N LEU A 39 1.59 -7.35 -13.85
CA LEU A 39 1.83 -8.78 -13.99
C LEU A 39 0.94 -9.39 -15.07
N GLN A 40 -0.36 -9.06 -15.07
CA GLN A 40 -1.29 -9.53 -16.09
C GLN A 40 -0.84 -9.17 -17.52
N LEU A 41 -0.26 -7.98 -17.73
CA LEU A 41 0.29 -7.56 -19.03
C LEU A 41 1.54 -8.34 -19.45
N HIS A 42 2.32 -8.85 -18.50
CA HIS A 42 3.47 -9.71 -18.80
C HIS A 42 3.06 -11.17 -19.10
N GLY A 43 1.79 -11.54 -18.88
CA GLY A 43 1.29 -12.89 -19.11
C GLY A 43 2.04 -13.94 -18.27
N GLY A 44 2.20 -15.15 -18.82
CA GLY A 44 2.90 -16.24 -18.14
C GLY A 44 4.35 -15.92 -17.78
N ALA A 45 5.03 -15.10 -18.58
CA ALA A 45 6.38 -14.64 -18.29
C ALA A 45 6.43 -13.80 -16.99
N GLY A 46 5.35 -13.08 -16.67
CA GLY A 46 5.24 -12.31 -15.43
C GLY A 46 5.30 -13.14 -14.14
N TYR A 47 5.08 -14.46 -14.23
CA TYR A 47 5.21 -15.40 -13.10
C TYR A 47 6.62 -15.96 -12.94
N MET A 48 7.50 -15.78 -13.93
CA MET A 48 8.86 -16.31 -13.92
C MET A 48 9.79 -15.38 -13.12
N ASN A 49 10.59 -15.94 -12.20
CA ASN A 49 11.41 -15.17 -11.26
C ASN A 49 12.52 -14.34 -11.92
N GLU A 50 12.84 -14.66 -13.17
CA GLU A 50 13.79 -13.95 -14.02
C GLU A 50 13.28 -12.54 -14.39
N TYR A 51 11.96 -12.32 -14.34
CA TYR A 51 11.36 -11.01 -14.59
C TYR A 51 11.11 -10.28 -13.27
N ALA A 52 11.50 -9.00 -13.23
CA ALA A 52 11.38 -8.17 -12.02
C ALA A 52 9.94 -8.07 -11.48
N ILE A 53 8.93 -8.14 -12.37
CA ILE A 53 7.51 -8.07 -12.00
C ILE A 53 7.09 -9.18 -11.04
N ALA A 54 7.64 -10.40 -11.15
CA ALA A 54 7.32 -11.51 -10.26
C ALA A 54 7.69 -11.20 -8.80
N ARG A 55 8.84 -10.53 -8.60
CA ARG A 55 9.26 -10.06 -7.27
C ARG A 55 8.38 -8.91 -6.79
N LEU A 56 8.18 -7.89 -7.63
CA LEU A 56 7.37 -6.72 -7.26
C LEU A 56 5.94 -7.08 -6.85
N TRP A 57 5.32 -8.05 -7.54
CA TRP A 57 3.99 -8.54 -7.20
C TRP A 57 3.94 -9.22 -5.82
N ARG A 58 4.92 -10.08 -5.51
CA ARG A 58 5.03 -10.70 -4.17
C ARG A 58 5.32 -9.68 -3.08
N ASP A 59 6.22 -8.74 -3.33
CA ASP A 59 6.59 -7.70 -2.37
C ASP A 59 5.41 -6.75 -2.09
N ALA A 60 4.58 -6.44 -3.08
CA ALA A 60 3.37 -5.65 -2.87
C ALA A 60 2.32 -6.38 -2.00
N ARG A 61 2.32 -7.71 -1.97
CA ARG A 61 1.35 -8.45 -1.15
C ARG A 61 1.57 -8.20 0.35
N VAL A 62 2.82 -8.14 0.77
CA VAL A 62 3.17 -8.04 2.19
C VAL A 62 2.92 -6.65 2.77
N THR A 63 2.95 -5.60 1.96
CA THR A 63 2.67 -4.21 2.41
C THR A 63 1.24 -4.04 2.95
N ARG A 64 0.30 -4.87 2.47
CA ARG A 64 -1.09 -4.93 2.95
C ARG A 64 -1.26 -5.66 4.29
N ILE A 65 -0.18 -6.25 4.82
CA ILE A 65 -0.20 -7.14 6.00
C ILE A 65 0.61 -6.53 7.14
N PHE A 66 1.87 -6.17 6.88
CA PHE A 66 2.78 -5.70 7.93
C PHE A 66 2.46 -4.27 8.36
N GLY A 67 2.79 -3.93 9.60
CA GLY A 67 2.41 -2.65 10.21
C GLY A 67 0.89 -2.50 10.42
N GLY A 68 0.18 -3.63 10.51
CA GLY A 68 -1.29 -3.71 10.61
C GLY A 68 -1.92 -4.01 9.25
N THR A 69 -2.86 -4.96 9.19
CA THR A 69 -3.52 -5.32 7.91
C THR A 69 -4.39 -4.17 7.39
N ASN A 70 -4.77 -4.22 6.12
CA ASN A 70 -5.68 -3.22 5.56
C ASN A 70 -7.06 -3.24 6.23
N GLU A 71 -7.50 -4.37 6.76
CA GLU A 71 -8.71 -4.49 7.59
C GLU A 71 -8.53 -3.76 8.92
N ILE A 72 -7.37 -3.89 9.57
CA ILE A 72 -7.05 -3.12 10.78
C ILE A 72 -7.00 -1.62 10.48
N MET A 73 -6.47 -1.19 9.33
CA MET A 73 -6.51 0.23 8.96
C MET A 73 -7.95 0.73 8.82
N LYS A 74 -8.84 -0.05 8.20
CA LYS A 74 -10.27 0.29 8.12
C LYS A 74 -10.91 0.40 9.51
N GLU A 75 -10.57 -0.52 10.41
CA GLU A 75 -11.06 -0.48 11.79
C GLU A 75 -10.59 0.78 12.53
N VAL A 76 -9.30 1.13 12.45
CA VAL A 76 -8.75 2.34 13.07
C VAL A 76 -9.40 3.60 12.51
N ILE A 77 -9.57 3.67 11.18
CA ILE A 77 -10.27 4.79 10.53
C ILE A 77 -11.71 4.89 11.03
N SER A 78 -12.41 3.76 11.11
CA SER A 78 -13.80 3.70 11.58
C SER A 78 -13.99 4.17 13.02
N ARG A 79 -12.96 4.08 13.88
CA ARG A 79 -13.01 4.59 15.27
C ARG A 79 -12.83 6.11 15.35
N GLY A 80 -12.32 6.73 14.28
CA GLY A 80 -12.09 8.17 14.18
C GLY A 80 -13.18 8.94 13.43
N ILE A 81 -14.27 8.26 13.05
CA ILE A 81 -15.50 8.82 12.46
C ILE A 81 -16.59 8.75 13.52
#